data_AF-A0A6P3EGV0-F1
#
_entry.id   AF-A0A6P3EGV0-F1
#
_cell.length_a   1.000
_cell.length_b   1.000
_cell.length_c   1.000
_cell.angle_alpha   90.00
_cell.angle_beta   90.00
_cell.angle_gamma   90.00
#
_symmetry.space_group_name_H-M   'P 1'
#
loop_
_entity.id
_entity.type
_entity.pdbx_description
1 polymer ?
#
loop_
_entity_poly.entity_id
_entity_poly.type
_entity_poly.pdbx_seq_one_letter_code
_entity_poly.pdbx_strand_id
1 'polypeptide(L)'
;MNALLISFAALATFVSLCDAQCYVIPNESSASDGCKDLSGVTHQLRSDWETDNCESCHCDDDGIQCCSTAAIPMGFDRDKCQAVFNKETCTYTVLEKENPSKTCAVVAWVL
;
A
#
# COMPACT_ATOMS: atom_id res chain seq x y z
N MET A 1 25.30 -38.97 -19.58
CA MET A 1 24.53 -38.77 -18.34
C MET A 1 25.27 -37.75 -17.48
N ASN A 2 24.85 -36.47 -17.53
CA ASN A 2 25.08 -35.41 -16.51
C ASN A 2 24.85 -33.97 -17.01
N ALA A 3 24.53 -33.73 -18.29
CA ALA A 3 24.34 -32.36 -18.79
C ALA A 3 22.90 -31.82 -18.66
N LEU A 4 21.97 -32.56 -18.04
CA LEU A 4 20.53 -32.21 -18.04
C LEU A 4 19.94 -31.97 -16.65
N LEU A 5 20.74 -31.96 -15.58
CA LEU A 5 20.24 -31.79 -14.21
C LEU A 5 20.63 -30.47 -13.54
N ILE A 6 21.42 -29.62 -14.20
CA ILE A 6 21.87 -28.34 -13.62
C ILE A 6 21.02 -27.16 -14.13
N SER A 7 20.10 -27.39 -15.08
CA SER A 7 19.33 -26.32 -15.72
C SER A 7 17.88 -26.18 -15.23
N PHE A 8 17.49 -26.85 -14.14
CA PHE A 8 16.15 -26.73 -13.54
C PHE A 8 16.16 -26.02 -12.17
N ALA A 9 17.27 -25.36 -11.82
CA ALA A 9 17.46 -24.71 -10.51
C ALA A 9 17.64 -23.19 -10.61
N ALA A 10 17.17 -22.56 -11.69
CA ALA A 10 17.19 -21.11 -11.82
C ALA A 10 15.82 -20.61 -12.28
N LEU A 11 15.28 -19.65 -11.53
CA LEU A 11 14.06 -18.88 -11.80
C LEU A 11 12.74 -19.47 -11.24
N ALA A 12 12.78 -19.94 -9.99
CA ALA A 12 11.72 -19.55 -9.07
C ALA A 12 12.06 -18.15 -8.54
N THR A 13 12.02 -17.12 -9.41
CA THR A 13 11.99 -15.74 -8.91
C THR A 13 10.64 -15.58 -8.27
N PHE A 14 10.65 -15.63 -6.93
CA PHE A 14 9.56 -15.26 -6.07
C PHE A 14 8.81 -14.09 -6.71
N VAL A 15 7.56 -14.31 -7.10
CA VAL A 15 6.62 -13.22 -7.23
C VAL A 15 6.50 -12.67 -5.81
N SER A 16 7.34 -11.70 -5.45
CA SER A 16 7.06 -10.89 -4.27
C SER A 16 5.82 -10.10 -4.64
N LEU A 17 4.64 -10.66 -4.37
CA LEU A 17 3.45 -9.89 -4.06
C LEU A 17 3.80 -9.11 -2.80
N CYS A 18 4.65 -8.10 -2.95
CA CYS A 18 4.81 -7.08 -1.95
C CYS A 18 3.55 -6.23 -2.12
N ASP A 19 2.45 -6.69 -1.52
CA ASP A 19 1.30 -5.84 -1.21
C ASP A 19 1.73 -4.88 -0.10
N ALA A 20 2.84 -4.16 -0.32
CA ALA A 20 3.22 -3.09 0.56
C ALA A 20 2.24 -1.97 0.26
N GLN A 21 1.24 -1.84 1.13
CA GLN A 21 0.49 -0.60 1.31
C GLN A 21 1.42 0.56 1.65
N CYS A 22 2.72 0.30 1.87
CA CYS A 22 3.76 1.26 2.16
C CYS A 22 4.82 1.35 1.05
N TYR A 23 5.41 2.53 0.91
CA TYR A 23 6.59 2.78 0.09
C TYR A 23 7.56 3.71 0.82
N VAL A 24 8.82 3.70 0.37
CA VAL A 24 9.88 4.53 0.92
C VAL A 24 10.41 5.47 -0.18
N ILE A 25 10.47 6.76 0.13
CA ILE A 25 11.17 7.77 -0.67
C ILE A 25 12.51 8.02 0.03
N PRO A 26 13.64 7.57 -0.53
CA PRO A 26 14.94 7.77 0.09
C PRO A 26 15.28 9.26 0.16
N ASN A 27 15.99 9.68 1.21
CA ASN A 27 16.46 11.05 1.31
C ASN A 27 17.60 11.29 0.29
N GLU A 28 17.45 12.32 -0.55
CA GLU A 28 18.47 12.70 -1.54
C GLU A 28 19.73 13.30 -0.88
N SER A 29 19.64 13.76 0.37
CA SER A 29 20.79 14.32 1.10
C SER A 29 20.80 13.93 2.58
N SER A 30 21.91 13.33 3.02
CA SER A 30 22.20 13.00 4.42
C SER A 30 22.50 14.22 5.32
N ALA A 31 22.38 15.44 4.78
CA ALA A 31 22.74 16.70 5.43
C ALA A 31 21.53 17.62 5.68
N SER A 32 20.30 17.09 5.54
CA SER A 32 19.05 17.83 5.67
C SER A 32 18.44 17.60 7.05
N ASP A 33 18.00 18.67 7.73
CA ASP A 33 17.24 18.61 9.00
C ASP A 33 15.79 18.06 8.82
N GLY A 34 15.53 17.38 7.71
CA GLY A 34 14.20 16.90 7.33
C GLY A 34 14.16 16.16 5.99
N CYS A 35 12.96 15.82 5.55
CA CYS A 35 12.72 15.08 4.31
C CYS A 35 11.87 15.89 3.34
N LYS A 36 12.23 15.89 2.06
CA LYS A 36 11.46 16.53 1.00
C LYS A 36 10.54 15.52 0.32
N ASP A 37 9.24 15.75 0.37
CA ASP A 37 8.26 14.88 -0.28
C ASP A 37 8.17 15.08 -1.80
N LEU A 38 7.35 14.26 -2.47
CA LEU A 38 7.16 14.32 -3.93
C LEU A 38 6.48 15.60 -4.41
N SER A 39 5.79 16.33 -3.53
CA SER A 39 5.22 17.66 -3.82
C SER A 39 6.24 18.78 -3.67
N GLY A 40 7.41 18.46 -3.09
CA GLY A 40 8.51 19.38 -2.84
C GLY A 40 8.44 20.08 -1.48
N VAL A 41 7.52 19.69 -0.60
CA VAL A 41 7.42 20.20 0.78
C VAL A 41 8.46 19.51 1.65
N THR A 42 9.13 20.28 2.51
CA THR A 42 10.09 19.73 3.49
C THR A 42 9.41 19.54 4.83
N HIS A 43 9.38 18.30 5.29
CA HIS A 43 8.88 17.88 6.61
C HIS A 43 10.05 17.74 7.57
N GLN A 44 9.81 17.95 8.86
CA GLN A 44 10.86 17.88 9.88
C GLN A 44 11.29 16.43 10.11
N LEU A 45 12.54 16.21 10.50
CA LEU A 45 12.99 14.89 10.91
C LEU A 45 12.15 14.38 12.11
N ARG A 46 11.74 13.11 12.06
CA ARG A 46 10.84 12.44 13.01
C ARG A 46 9.42 13.02 13.09
N SER A 47 8.94 13.69 12.04
CA SER A 47 7.56 14.15 11.97
C SER A 47 6.68 13.20 11.16
N ASP A 48 5.42 13.11 11.58
CA ASP A 48 4.35 12.42 10.88
C ASP A 48 3.40 13.41 10.20
N TRP A 49 2.86 13.05 9.04
CA TRP A 49 1.79 13.80 8.39
C TRP A 49 0.88 12.88 7.58
N GLU A 50 -0.35 13.34 7.35
CA GLU A 50 -1.31 12.68 6.47
C GLU A 50 -1.31 13.35 5.10
N THR A 51 -1.43 12.55 4.05
CA THR A 51 -1.58 13.05 2.68
C THR A 51 -3.05 13.07 2.25
N ASP A 52 -3.36 13.88 1.25
CA ASP A 52 -4.67 13.88 0.58
C ASP A 52 -4.98 12.57 -0.15
N ASN A 53 -4.03 11.63 -0.21
CA ASN A 53 -4.17 10.32 -0.85
C ASN A 53 -4.42 9.19 0.15
N CYS A 54 -4.83 9.53 1.38
CA CYS A 54 -5.09 8.54 2.44
C CYS A 54 -3.83 7.77 2.81
N GLU A 55 -2.73 8.48 3.00
CA GLU A 55 -1.46 7.90 3.43
C GLU A 55 -0.96 8.61 4.68
N SER A 56 -0.47 7.82 5.63
CA SER A 56 0.28 8.29 6.77
C SER A 56 1.76 8.18 6.44
N CYS A 57 2.47 9.30 6.51
CA CYS A 57 3.86 9.40 6.17
C CYS A 57 4.70 9.80 7.38
N HIS A 58 5.89 9.21 7.49
CA HIS A 58 6.88 9.50 8.52
C HIS A 58 8.22 9.84 7.87
N CYS A 59 8.87 10.91 8.33
CA CYS A 59 10.22 11.27 7.92
C CYS A 59 11.24 10.79 8.96
N ASP A 60 12.19 9.97 8.55
CA ASP A 60 13.31 9.51 9.37
C ASP A 60 14.66 9.72 8.64
N ASP A 61 15.75 9.32 9.28
CA ASP A 61 17.11 9.45 8.75
C ASP A 61 17.29 8.80 7.36
N ASP A 62 16.56 7.72 7.10
CA ASP A 62 16.61 6.97 5.84
C ASP A 62 15.72 7.58 4.72
N GLY A 63 14.86 8.55 5.06
CA GLY A 63 13.91 9.18 4.14
C GLY A 63 12.46 9.14 4.63
N ILE A 64 11.52 9.14 3.70
CA ILE A 64 10.08 9.17 3.98
C ILE A 64 9.50 7.78 3.80
N GLN A 65 8.87 7.24 4.83
CA GLN A 65 8.01 6.06 4.71
C GLN A 65 6.56 6.52 4.69
N CYS A 66 5.82 6.20 3.63
CA CYS A 66 4.38 6.46 3.52
C CYS A 66 3.62 5.14 3.45
N CYS A 67 2.49 5.03 4.14
CA CYS A 67 1.62 3.86 4.15
C CYS A 67 0.16 4.28 3.95
N SER A 68 -0.58 3.54 3.12
CA SER A 68 -2.04 3.69 3.02
C SER A 68 -2.69 3.50 4.39
N THR A 69 -3.63 4.37 4.72
CA THR A 69 -4.47 4.26 5.92
C THR A 69 -5.76 3.50 5.64
N ALA A 70 -6.04 3.19 4.37
CA ALA A 70 -7.25 2.53 3.92
C ALA A 70 -7.10 1.01 3.90
N ALA A 71 -7.78 0.32 4.81
CA ALA A 71 -7.84 -1.14 4.80
C ALA A 71 -8.55 -1.66 3.54
N ILE A 72 -7.89 -2.56 2.82
CA ILE A 72 -8.40 -3.16 1.58
C ILE A 72 -9.20 -4.43 1.91
N PRO A 73 -10.46 -4.56 1.45
CA PRO A 73 -11.23 -5.77 1.63
C PRO A 73 -10.73 -6.86 0.67
N MET A 74 -10.16 -7.93 1.22
CA MET A 74 -9.60 -9.02 0.42
C MET A 74 -10.59 -10.18 0.22
N GLY A 75 -11.43 -10.43 1.23
CA GLY A 75 -12.37 -11.55 1.25
C GLY A 75 -13.82 -11.11 1.19
N PHE A 76 -14.40 -11.06 -0.02
CA PHE A 76 -15.83 -10.85 -0.25
C PHE A 76 -16.26 -11.55 -1.55
N ASP A 77 -17.57 -11.74 -1.75
CA ASP A 77 -18.12 -12.29 -2.99
C ASP A 77 -17.93 -11.28 -4.15
N ARG A 78 -16.86 -11.44 -4.92
CA ARG A 78 -16.52 -10.55 -6.04
C ARG A 78 -17.47 -10.69 -7.23
N ASP A 79 -18.29 -11.73 -7.29
CA ASP A 79 -19.28 -11.90 -8.35
C ASP A 79 -20.50 -11.02 -8.06
N LYS A 80 -20.98 -11.00 -6.81
CA LYS A 80 -22.18 -10.27 -6.40
C LYS A 80 -21.91 -8.88 -5.82
N CYS A 81 -20.69 -8.61 -5.38
CA CYS A 81 -20.37 -7.40 -4.64
C CYS A 81 -19.16 -6.65 -5.23
N GLN A 82 -19.05 -5.39 -4.89
CA GLN A 82 -17.95 -4.52 -5.28
C GLN A 82 -17.46 -3.69 -4.09
N ALA A 83 -16.16 -3.43 -4.03
CA ALA A 83 -15.58 -2.52 -3.06
C ALA A 83 -15.61 -1.09 -3.63
N VAL A 84 -16.15 -0.15 -2.87
CA VAL A 84 -16.24 1.27 -3.22
C VAL A 84 -15.41 2.04 -2.22
N PHE A 85 -14.44 2.81 -2.72
CA PHE A 85 -13.57 3.64 -1.89
C PHE A 85 -14.23 4.99 -1.60
N ASN A 86 -14.27 5.37 -0.33
CA ASN A 86 -14.60 6.73 0.09
C ASN A 86 -13.32 7.47 0.46
N LYS A 87 -12.97 8.46 -0.36
CA LYS A 87 -11.77 9.28 -0.19
C LYS A 87 -11.85 10.21 1.01
N GLU A 88 -13.04 10.68 1.40
CA GLU A 88 -13.20 11.60 2.53
C GLU A 88 -12.92 10.91 3.87
N THR A 89 -13.27 9.63 3.97
CA THR A 89 -13.08 8.83 5.18
C THR A 89 -11.89 7.87 5.08
N CYS A 90 -11.24 7.77 3.91
CA CYS A 90 -10.17 6.82 3.62
C CYS A 90 -10.56 5.36 3.92
N THR A 91 -11.78 4.95 3.54
CA THR A 91 -12.29 3.61 3.82
C THR A 91 -12.96 2.97 2.61
N TYR A 92 -12.85 1.66 2.50
CA TYR A 92 -13.66 0.87 1.57
C TYR A 92 -14.97 0.41 2.20
N THR A 93 -16.04 0.47 1.42
CA THR A 93 -17.32 -0.18 1.72
C THR A 93 -17.59 -1.22 0.65
N VAL A 94 -17.95 -2.45 1.04
CA VAL A 94 -18.34 -3.49 0.07
C VAL A 94 -19.85 -3.52 -0.05
N LEU A 95 -20.35 -3.28 -1.27
CA LEU A 95 -21.77 -3.14 -1.58
C LEU A 95 -22.21 -4.18 -2.61
N GLU A 96 -23.48 -4.58 -2.57
CA GLU A 96 -24.06 -5.41 -3.64
C GLU A 96 -24.04 -4.66 -4.98
N LYS A 97 -23.70 -5.35 -6.06
CA LYS A 97 -23.70 -4.76 -7.41
C LYS A 97 -25.12 -4.43 -7.88
N GLU A 98 -26.09 -5.30 -7.57
CA GLU A 98 -27.49 -5.10 -7.98
C GLU A 98 -28.22 -4.06 -7.12
N ASN A 99 -27.83 -3.90 -5.85
CA ASN A 99 -28.42 -2.94 -4.93
C ASN A 99 -27.34 -2.25 -4.07
N PRO A 100 -26.78 -1.13 -4.54
CA PRO A 100 -25.72 -0.41 -3.82
C PRO A 100 -26.12 0.15 -2.45
N SER A 101 -27.40 0.11 -2.06
CA SER A 101 -27.84 0.47 -0.70
C SER A 101 -27.64 -0.66 0.32
N LYS A 102 -27.25 -1.87 -0.12
CA LYS A 102 -26.97 -3.02 0.75
C LYS A 102 -25.48 -3.31 0.80
N THR A 103 -24.96 -3.53 2.01
CA THR A 103 -23.59 -3.97 2.24
C THR A 103 -23.44 -5.48 2.09
N CYS A 104 -22.27 -5.93 1.66
CA CYS A 104 -21.90 -7.33 1.65
C CYS A 104 -21.03 -7.69 2.85
N ALA A 105 -21.07 -8.96 3.26
CA ALA A 105 -20.17 -9.48 4.28
C ALA A 105 -18.72 -9.50 3.76
N VAL A 106 -17.79 -9.06 4.60
CA VAL A 106 -16.35 -9.11 4.34
C VAL A 106 -15.71 -9.96 5.42
N VAL A 107 -14.91 -10.95 5.03
CA VAL A 107 -14.30 -11.92 5.94
C VAL A 107 -12.80 -11.70 6.14
N ALA A 108 -12.17 -10.86 5.31
CA ALA A 108 -10.76 -10.53 5.41
C ALA A 108 -10.47 -9.11 4.92
N TRP A 109 -9.64 -8.40 5.68
CA TRP A 109 -9.10 -7.06 5.39
C TRP A 109 -7.58 -7.12 5.50
N VAL A 110 -6.90 -6.29 4.71
CA VAL A 110 -5.46 -6.07 4.81
C VAL A 110 -5.20 -4.57 4.94
N LEU A 111 -4.29 -4.22 5.84
CA LEU A 111 -3.71 -2.89 5.99
C LEU A 111 -2.18 -3.02 5.86
#